data_AF-A0A233S9X8-F1
#
_entry.id   AF-A0A233S9X8-F1
#
_cell.length_a   1.000
_cell.length_b   1.000
_cell.length_c   1.000
_cell.angle_alpha   90.00
_cell.angle_beta   90.00
_cell.angle_gamma   90.00
#
_symmetry.space_group_name_H-M   'P 1'
#
loop_
_entity.id
_entity.type
_entity.pdbx_description
1 polymer ?
#
loop_
_entity_poly.entity_id
_entity_poly.type
_entity_poly.pdbx_seq_one_letter_code
_entity_poly.pdbx_strand_id
1 'polypeptide(L)'
;MLAAGGPESTTSAGTPVPVAHYFADLCAVVAMIFRTWPEARPYAGTSFLAAALDTEHASRAAQAQPMLNTAGKRKASKPYTAPPTDSLAAGAVLHIATRLLRAADPYEARELMAPLVHRLRDADRALSVYLRRAAWMSTPMRTAAGDW
;
A
#
# COMPACT_ATOMS: atom_id res chain seq x y z
N MET A 1 -16.85 -4.72 -14.35
CA MET A 1 -17.66 -5.47 -13.38
C MET A 1 -17.01 -6.83 -13.17
N LEU A 2 -16.77 -7.24 -11.93
CA LEU A 2 -16.41 -8.63 -11.62
C LEU A 2 -17.68 -9.48 -11.80
N ALA A 3 -17.58 -10.65 -12.44
CA ALA A 3 -18.71 -11.53 -12.69
C ALA A 3 -19.37 -11.98 -11.37
N ALA A 4 -20.69 -12.13 -11.36
CA ALA A 4 -21.51 -12.46 -10.18
C ALA A 4 -21.19 -13.83 -9.54
N GLY A 5 -20.33 -14.66 -10.14
CA GLY A 5 -19.88 -15.95 -9.62
C GLY A 5 -18.39 -16.00 -9.24
N GLY A 6 -17.77 -14.85 -8.99
CA GLY A 6 -16.40 -14.82 -8.45
C GLY A 6 -16.31 -15.42 -7.04
N PRO A 7 -15.11 -15.80 -6.58
CA PRO A 7 -14.95 -16.34 -5.23
C PRO A 7 -15.37 -15.30 -4.18
N GLU A 8 -16.09 -15.72 -3.15
CA GLU A 8 -16.53 -14.82 -2.07
C GLU A 8 -15.36 -14.38 -1.17
N SER A 9 -14.31 -15.20 -1.12
CA SER A 9 -13.11 -14.94 -0.33
C SER A 9 -11.82 -15.16 -1.13
N THR A 10 -10.76 -14.50 -0.69
CA THR A 10 -9.40 -14.68 -1.19
C THR A 10 -8.42 -14.54 -0.02
N THR A 11 -7.16 -14.92 -0.22
CA THR A 11 -6.13 -14.78 0.82
C THR A 11 -5.59 -13.35 0.84
N SER A 12 -5.50 -12.78 2.04
CA SER A 12 -4.83 -11.50 2.32
C SER A 12 -4.03 -11.64 3.61
N ALA A 13 -2.73 -11.34 3.56
CA ALA A 13 -1.81 -11.46 4.69
C ALA A 13 -1.90 -12.83 5.39
N GLY A 14 -1.90 -13.91 4.60
CA GLY A 14 -1.93 -15.29 5.10
C GLY A 14 -3.25 -15.77 5.68
N THR A 15 -4.35 -15.02 5.50
CA THR A 15 -5.67 -15.42 6.01
C THR A 15 -6.75 -15.22 4.94
N PRO A 16 -7.78 -16.10 4.87
CA PRO A 16 -8.94 -15.85 4.04
C PRO A 16 -9.72 -14.60 4.48
N VAL A 17 -10.05 -13.73 3.53
CA VAL A 17 -10.84 -12.51 3.73
C VAL A 17 -11.90 -12.37 2.64
N PRO A 18 -13.03 -11.68 2.89
CA PRO A 18 -13.96 -11.30 1.84
C PRO A 18 -13.24 -10.52 0.73
N VAL A 19 -13.60 -10.76 -0.54
CA VAL A 19 -12.96 -10.07 -1.69
C VAL A 19 -13.01 -8.55 -1.59
N ALA A 20 -14.08 -7.99 -1.00
CA ALA A 20 -14.16 -6.54 -0.75
C ALA A 20 -13.01 -6.03 0.15
N HIS A 21 -12.65 -6.79 1.20
CA HIS A 21 -11.53 -6.43 2.07
C HIS A 21 -10.18 -6.61 1.38
N TYR A 22 -10.04 -7.56 0.44
CA TYR A 22 -8.80 -7.69 -0.33
C TYR A 22 -8.48 -6.45 -1.17
N PHE A 23 -9.49 -5.84 -1.81
CA PHE A 23 -9.28 -4.59 -2.55
C PHE A 23 -8.93 -3.41 -1.64
N ALA A 24 -9.53 -3.37 -0.45
CA ALA A 24 -9.15 -2.42 0.58
C ALA A 24 -7.67 -2.60 0.99
N ASP A 25 -7.26 -3.84 1.26
CA ASP A 25 -5.89 -4.16 1.64
C ASP A 25 -4.90 -3.80 0.51
N LEU A 26 -5.24 -4.04 -0.76
CA LEU A 26 -4.44 -3.59 -1.90
C LEU A 26 -4.23 -2.09 -1.90
N CYS A 27 -5.30 -1.30 -1.74
CA CYS A 27 -5.21 0.16 -1.68
C CYS A 27 -4.35 0.64 -0.50
N ALA A 28 -4.46 -0.02 0.65
CA ALA A 28 -3.64 0.28 1.83
C ALA A 28 -2.16 0.00 1.58
N VAL A 29 -1.83 -1.16 0.99
CA VAL A 29 -0.45 -1.53 0.66
C VAL A 29 0.14 -0.61 -0.41
N VAL A 30 -0.62 -0.23 -1.44
CA VAL A 30 -0.20 0.77 -2.44
C VAL A 30 0.15 2.11 -1.79
N ALA A 31 -0.70 2.59 -0.87
CA ALA A 31 -0.43 3.82 -0.14
C ALA A 31 0.83 3.71 0.74
N MET A 32 1.02 2.55 1.39
CA MET A 32 2.23 2.27 2.17
C MET A 32 3.47 2.29 1.26
N ILE A 33 3.48 1.56 0.14
CA ILE A 33 4.59 1.51 -0.82
C ILE A 33 5.04 2.91 -1.21
N PHE A 34 4.12 3.75 -1.70
CA PHE A 34 4.47 5.10 -2.13
C PHE A 34 4.88 6.02 -0.99
N ARG A 35 4.37 5.83 0.22
CA ARG A 35 4.78 6.65 1.39
C ARG A 35 6.11 6.23 1.98
N THR A 36 6.50 4.99 1.77
CA THR A 36 7.79 4.46 2.22
C THR A 36 8.88 4.56 1.16
N TRP A 37 8.56 4.96 -0.07
CA TRP A 37 9.55 5.09 -1.15
C TRP A 37 10.69 6.05 -0.74
N PRO A 38 11.97 5.73 -0.99
CA PRO A 38 12.50 4.61 -1.78
C PRO A 38 12.73 3.28 -1.01
N GLU A 39 12.34 3.15 0.25
CA GLU A 39 12.53 1.90 1.03
C GLU A 39 11.80 0.71 0.40
N ALA A 40 10.66 0.95 -0.25
CA ALA A 40 9.92 -0.08 -0.97
C ALA A 40 10.51 -0.44 -2.35
N ARG A 41 11.60 0.20 -2.76
CA ARG A 41 12.21 -0.03 -4.08
C ARG A 41 12.73 -1.47 -4.29
N PRO A 42 13.35 -2.15 -3.31
CA PRO A 42 13.79 -3.54 -3.47
C PRO A 42 12.67 -4.54 -3.75
N TYR A 43 11.41 -4.17 -3.50
CA TYR A 43 10.27 -5.05 -3.75
C TYR A 43 9.87 -5.07 -5.24
N ALA A 44 10.34 -4.11 -6.03
CA ALA A 44 10.14 -4.12 -7.47
C ALA A 44 10.87 -5.32 -8.11
N GLY A 45 10.17 -6.09 -8.93
CA GLY A 45 10.73 -7.32 -9.52
C GLY A 45 11.90 -7.09 -10.48
N THR A 46 12.07 -5.87 -11.02
CA THR A 46 13.17 -5.50 -11.91
C THR A 46 13.57 -4.04 -11.71
N SER A 47 14.79 -3.67 -12.15
CA SER A 47 15.27 -2.29 -12.16
C SER A 47 14.40 -1.37 -13.05
N PHE A 48 13.84 -1.91 -14.14
CA PHE A 48 12.94 -1.19 -15.03
C PHE A 48 11.62 -0.83 -14.33
N LEU A 49 11.01 -1.77 -13.61
CA LEU A 49 9.79 -1.50 -12.84
C LEU A 49 10.06 -0.55 -11.67
N ALA A 50 11.23 -0.66 -11.03
CA ALA A 50 11.65 0.29 -10.00
C ALA A 50 11.75 1.72 -10.55
N ALA A 51 12.33 1.91 -11.73
CA ALA A 51 12.46 3.22 -12.36
C ALA A 51 11.10 3.85 -12.74
N ALA A 52 10.13 3.04 -13.17
CA ALA A 52 8.76 3.50 -13.39
C ALA A 52 8.13 4.03 -12.09
N LEU A 53 8.33 3.32 -10.98
CA LEU A 53 7.86 3.73 -9.66
C LEU A 53 8.62 4.93 -9.10
N ASP A 54 9.92 5.07 -9.38
CA ASP A 54 10.72 6.25 -9.06
C ASP A 54 10.09 7.51 -9.71
N THR A 55 9.67 7.39 -10.97
CA THR A 55 9.03 8.48 -11.73
C THR A 55 7.64 8.83 -11.19
N GLU A 56 6.80 7.82 -10.92
CA GLU A 56 5.48 8.00 -10.31
C GLU A 56 5.58 8.64 -8.92
N HIS A 57 6.53 8.19 -8.10
CA HIS A 57 6.79 8.76 -6.78
C HIS A 57 7.19 10.25 -6.89
N ALA A 58 8.09 10.59 -7.82
CA ALA A 58 8.48 11.99 -8.04
C ALA A 58 7.29 12.86 -8.45
N SER A 59 6.42 12.36 -9.33
CA SER A 59 5.17 13.02 -9.72
C SER A 59 4.24 13.25 -8.51
N ARG A 60 4.04 12.23 -7.67
CA ARG A 60 3.22 12.34 -6.45
C ARG A 60 3.80 13.33 -5.45
N ALA A 61 5.12 13.33 -5.26
CA ALA A 61 5.79 14.30 -4.39
C ALA A 61 5.58 15.74 -4.88
N ALA A 62 5.72 15.97 -6.20
CA ALA A 62 5.46 17.28 -6.80
C ALA A 62 4.00 17.73 -6.63
N GLN A 63 3.02 16.82 -6.74
CA GLN A 63 1.61 17.11 -6.51
C GLN A 63 1.28 17.37 -5.03
N ALA A 64 1.96 16.68 -4.11
CA ALA A 64 1.76 16.83 -2.67
C ALA A 64 2.40 18.12 -2.11
N GLN A 65 3.52 18.57 -2.68
CA GLN A 65 4.26 19.76 -2.24
C GLN A 65 3.39 21.03 -2.08
N PRO A 66 2.54 21.44 -3.03
CA PRO A 66 1.68 22.61 -2.87
C PRO A 66 0.61 22.42 -1.78
N MET A 67 0.17 21.19 -1.52
CA MET A 67 -0.82 20.89 -0.48
C MET A 67 -0.23 21.00 0.93
N LEU A 68 1.08 20.77 1.08
CA LEU A 68 1.79 20.93 2.36
C LEU A 68 2.02 22.41 2.71
N ASN A 69 2.16 23.27 1.69
CA ASN A 69 2.44 24.70 1.85
C ASN A 69 1.17 25.55 2.05
N THR A 70 -0.03 24.96 1.93
CA THR A 70 -1.30 25.69 2.13
C THR A 70 -1.73 25.61 3.59
N ALA A 71 -1.63 26.72 4.33
CA ALA A 71 -2.06 26.80 5.72
C ALA A 71 -3.57 26.44 5.87
N GLY A 72 -3.89 25.61 6.88
CA GLY A 72 -5.27 25.33 7.29
C GLY A 72 -5.99 24.16 6.60
N LYS A 73 -5.46 23.56 5.54
CA LYS A 73 -6.05 22.35 4.94
C LYS A 73 -5.44 21.08 5.53
N ARG A 74 -6.28 20.10 5.89
CA ARG A 74 -5.81 18.75 6.27
C ARG A 74 -4.89 18.24 5.17
N LYS A 75 -3.65 17.87 5.52
CA LYS A 75 -2.69 17.22 4.61
C LYS A 75 -3.39 16.00 4.00
N ALA A 76 -3.86 16.13 2.76
CA ALA A 76 -4.62 15.05 2.15
C ALA A 76 -3.64 13.94 1.79
N SER A 77 -3.86 12.74 2.33
CA SER A 77 -3.18 11.51 1.90
C SER A 77 -3.57 11.08 0.48
N LYS A 78 -4.52 11.80 -0.14
CA LYS A 78 -5.12 11.51 -1.45
C LYS A 78 -4.11 11.27 -2.58
N PRO A 79 -2.98 12.01 -2.71
CA PRO A 79 -1.97 11.74 -3.74
C PRO A 79 -1.32 10.35 -3.63
N TYR A 80 -1.44 9.68 -2.48
CA TYR A 80 -0.80 8.39 -2.23
C TYR A 80 -1.79 7.22 -2.25
N THR A 81 -3.09 7.48 -2.16
CA THR A 81 -4.13 6.45 -2.18
C THR A 81 -4.78 6.28 -3.56
N ALA A 82 -4.62 7.24 -4.48
CA ALA A 82 -5.09 7.09 -5.85
C ALA A 82 -4.21 6.08 -6.61
N PRO A 83 -4.77 5.23 -7.48
CA PRO A 83 -3.97 4.38 -8.36
C PRO A 83 -3.16 5.25 -9.36
N PRO A 84 -1.96 4.82 -9.78
CA PRO A 84 -1.23 5.49 -10.85
C PRO A 84 -2.07 5.55 -12.15
N THR A 85 -1.93 6.63 -12.90
CA THR A 85 -2.57 6.77 -14.23
C THR A 85 -1.79 6.05 -15.33
N ASP A 86 -0.47 5.94 -15.15
CA ASP A 86 0.39 5.16 -16.04
C ASP A 86 0.21 3.66 -15.80
N SER A 87 -0.08 2.91 -16.87
CA SER A 87 -0.36 1.47 -16.79
C SER A 87 0.83 0.66 -16.30
N LEU A 88 2.06 1.08 -16.63
CA LEU A 88 3.28 0.39 -16.20
C LEU A 88 3.50 0.58 -14.69
N ALA A 89 3.39 1.80 -14.19
CA ALA A 89 3.45 2.11 -12.76
C ALA A 89 2.32 1.44 -11.97
N ALA A 90 1.10 1.43 -12.51
CA ALA A 90 -0.05 0.75 -11.91
C ALA A 90 0.19 -0.76 -11.82
N GLY A 91 0.64 -1.39 -12.90
CA GLY A 91 0.98 -2.82 -12.90
C GLY A 91 2.12 -3.15 -11.94
N ALA A 92 3.17 -2.32 -11.91
CA ALA A 92 4.32 -2.49 -11.03
C ALA A 92 3.92 -2.45 -9.56
N VAL A 93 3.19 -1.41 -9.13
CA VAL A 93 2.80 -1.26 -7.72
C VAL A 93 1.79 -2.34 -7.28
N LEU A 94 0.86 -2.72 -8.16
CA LEU A 94 -0.09 -3.80 -7.87
C LEU A 94 0.59 -5.17 -7.79
N HIS A 95 1.63 -5.41 -8.60
CA HIS A 95 2.43 -6.62 -8.50
C HIS A 95 3.12 -6.72 -7.14
N ILE A 96 3.74 -5.63 -6.66
CA ILE A 96 4.34 -5.57 -5.33
C ILE A 96 3.28 -5.81 -4.24
N ALA A 97 2.17 -5.07 -4.31
CA ALA A 97 1.10 -5.17 -3.31
C ALA A 97 0.51 -6.58 -3.24
N THR A 98 0.24 -7.19 -4.40
CA THR A 98 -0.26 -8.57 -4.49
C THR A 98 0.74 -9.55 -3.91
N ARG A 99 2.04 -9.40 -4.17
CA ARG A 99 3.07 -10.28 -3.60
C ARG A 99 3.12 -10.20 -2.08
N LEU A 100 3.02 -9.00 -1.51
CA LEU A 100 2.98 -8.81 -0.06
C LEU A 100 1.73 -9.42 0.59
N LEU A 101 0.57 -9.30 -0.08
CA LEU A 101 -0.69 -9.87 0.43
C LEU A 101 -0.81 -11.39 0.26
N ARG A 102 -0.05 -11.98 -0.68
CA ARG A 102 -0.01 -13.42 -0.96
C ARG A 102 0.90 -14.22 -0.03
N ALA A 103 1.39 -13.63 1.06
CA ALA A 103 2.07 -14.36 2.12
C ALA A 103 1.28 -15.61 2.53
N ALA A 104 1.98 -16.71 2.75
CA ALA A 104 1.39 -18.02 3.06
C ALA A 104 0.69 -18.01 4.42
N ASP A 105 1.23 -17.26 5.38
CA ASP A 105 0.68 -17.14 6.72
C ASP A 105 0.87 -15.72 7.30
N PRO A 106 0.20 -15.39 8.43
CA PRO A 106 0.29 -14.08 9.03
C PRO A 106 1.68 -13.71 9.56
N TYR A 107 2.57 -14.67 9.81
CA TYR A 107 3.94 -14.42 10.26
C TYR A 107 4.81 -13.96 9.08
N GLU A 108 4.76 -14.68 7.95
CA GLU A 108 5.44 -14.27 6.72
C GLU A 108 4.94 -12.90 6.26
N ALA A 109 3.64 -12.63 6.35
CA ALA A 109 3.07 -11.32 6.00
C ALA A 109 3.70 -10.19 6.83
N ARG A 110 3.95 -10.43 8.12
CA ARG A 110 4.60 -9.45 9.02
C ARG A 110 6.06 -9.26 8.65
N GLU A 111 6.82 -10.34 8.45
CA GLU A 111 8.23 -10.25 8.09
C GLU A 111 8.43 -9.47 6.78
N LEU A 112 7.62 -9.78 5.76
CA LEU A 112 7.67 -9.10 4.46
C LEU A 112 7.29 -7.62 4.54
N MET A 113 6.40 -7.23 5.46
CA MET A 113 5.94 -5.83 5.58
C MET A 113 6.72 -5.03 6.63
N ALA A 114 7.47 -5.65 7.53
CA ALA A 114 8.13 -4.99 8.64
C ALA A 114 9.02 -3.78 8.24
N PRO A 115 9.85 -3.86 7.18
CA PRO A 115 10.64 -2.71 6.74
C PRO A 115 9.76 -1.52 6.33
N LEU A 116 8.64 -1.79 5.65
CA LEU A 116 7.71 -0.77 5.19
C LEU A 116 6.95 -0.17 6.38
N VAL A 117 6.49 -0.99 7.32
CA VAL A 117 5.81 -0.52 8.54
C VAL A 117 6.72 0.37 9.37
N HIS A 118 7.98 -0.04 9.58
CA HIS A 118 8.95 0.76 10.30
C HIS A 118 9.18 2.11 9.62
N ARG A 119 9.46 2.10 8.31
CA ARG A 119 9.67 3.33 7.54
C ARG A 119 8.44 4.23 7.52
N LEU A 120 7.24 3.65 7.47
CA LEU A 120 5.99 4.41 7.43
C LEU A 120 5.77 5.18 8.74
N ARG A 121 6.21 4.66 9.89
CA ARG A 121 6.12 5.40 11.17
C ARG A 121 6.91 6.70 11.11
N ASP A 122 8.10 6.66 10.52
CA ASP A 122 8.98 7.81 10.42
C ASP A 122 8.51 8.79 9.35
N ALA A 123 8.08 8.28 8.20
CA ALA A 123 7.66 9.10 7.06
C ALA A 123 6.24 9.69 7.22
N ASP A 124 5.33 8.95 7.84
CA ASP A 124 3.92 9.34 8.00
C ASP A 124 3.25 8.63 9.19
N ARG A 125 3.58 9.09 10.41
CA ARG A 125 2.98 8.59 11.66
C ARG A 125 1.45 8.60 11.64
N ALA A 126 0.82 9.58 10.99
CA ALA A 126 -0.63 9.68 10.91
C ALA A 126 -1.22 8.54 10.08
N LEU A 127 -0.64 8.25 8.91
CA LEU A 127 -1.06 7.11 8.10
C LEU A 127 -0.78 5.77 8.80
N SER A 128 0.38 5.62 9.45
CA SER A 128 0.69 4.43 10.24
C SER A 128 -0.36 4.16 11.35
N VAL A 129 -0.79 5.20 12.08
CA VAL A 129 -1.86 5.06 13.09
C VAL A 129 -3.20 4.75 12.43
N TYR A 130 -3.50 5.38 11.29
CA TYR A 130 -4.77 5.18 10.58
C TYR A 130 -4.91 3.75 10.04
N LEU A 131 -3.89 3.21 9.38
CA LEU A 131 -3.93 1.86 8.81
C LEU A 131 -4.17 0.79 9.88
N ARG A 132 -3.65 0.97 11.10
CA ARG A 132 -3.89 0.07 12.24
C ARG A 132 -5.34 0.05 12.73
N ARG A 133 -6.12 1.11 12.44
CA ARG A 133 -7.49 1.31 12.95
C ARG A 133 -8.56 1.30 11.86
N ALA A 134 -8.16 1.23 10.60
CA ALA A 134 -9.04 1.30 9.44
C ALA A 134 -10.03 0.12 9.41
N ALA A 135 -11.27 0.34 9.84
CA ALA A 135 -12.31 -0.71 9.87
C ALA A 135 -12.67 -1.28 8.49
N TRP A 136 -12.31 -0.57 7.41
CA TRP A 136 -12.51 -1.01 6.03
C TRP A 136 -11.40 -1.95 5.52
N MET A 137 -10.30 -2.11 6.27
CA MET A 137 -9.23 -3.08 6.00
C MET A 137 -9.48 -4.38 6.76
N SER A 138 -8.94 -5.48 6.24
CA SER A 138 -9.03 -6.76 6.93
C SER A 138 -8.24 -6.76 8.25
N THR A 139 -8.69 -7.55 9.22
CA THR A 139 -7.95 -7.74 10.48
C THR A 139 -6.52 -8.30 10.27
N PRO A 140 -6.28 -9.28 9.38
CA PRO A 140 -4.94 -9.74 9.04
C PRO A 140 -4.02 -8.61 8.56
N MET A 141 -4.51 -7.78 7.64
CA MET A 141 -3.73 -6.66 7.11
C MET A 141 -3.46 -5.59 8.17
N ARG A 142 -4.45 -5.25 9.02
CA ARG A 142 -4.24 -4.32 10.16
C ARG A 142 -3.18 -4.85 11.14
N THR A 143 -3.14 -6.16 11.32
CA THR A 143 -2.17 -6.84 12.19
C THR A 143 -0.77 -6.83 11.57
N ALA A 144 -0.66 -7.07 10.26
CA ALA A 144 0.60 -6.96 9.52
C ALA A 144 1.14 -5.52 9.48
N ALA A 145 0.25 -4.52 9.39
CA ALA A 145 0.58 -3.09 9.49
C ALA A 145 0.75 -2.59 10.95
N GLY A 146 0.60 -3.48 11.93
CA GLY A 146 0.67 -3.22 13.36
C GLY A 146 2.09 -3.14 13.91
N ASP A 147 2.21 -2.69 15.16
CA ASP A 147 3.51 -2.69 15.85
C ASP A 147 3.73 -4.03 16.56
N TRP A 148 4.98 -4.50 16.46
CA TRP A 148 5.61 -5.54 17.27
C TRP A 148 6.83 -4.91 17.91
#